data_AF-A0A9Q1ASQ1-F1
#
_entry.id   AF-A0A9Q1ASQ1-F1
#
_cell.length_a   1.000
_cell.length_b   1.000
_cell.length_c   1.000
_cell.angle_alpha   90.00
_cell.angle_beta   90.00
_cell.angle_gamma   90.00
#
_symmetry.space_group_name_H-M   'P 1'
#
loop_
_entity.id
_entity.type
_entity.pdbx_description
1 polymer ?
#
loop_
_entity_poly.entity_id
_entity_poly.type
_entity_poly.pdbx_seq_one_letter_code
_entity_poly.pdbx_strand_id
1 'polypeptide(L)'
;MAYAERGRRRVKERNPLFRTTNMDYGGKAPTVHEMPTCFHPTPHTFSDTLVKFGMYRNSGINTFTEKSDVTGPDNLITVFDTYNFHPSYRTGGPSFCE
;
A
#
# COMPACT_ATOMS: atom_id res chain seq x y z
N MET A 1 26.16 -8.66 -1.04
CA MET A 1 25.82 -10.00 -0.51
C MET A 1 25.64 -10.94 -1.72
N ALA A 2 26.72 -11.54 -2.22
CA ALA A 2 26.60 -12.58 -3.23
C ALA A 2 26.20 -13.88 -2.52
N TYR A 3 25.05 -14.45 -2.86
CA TYR A 3 24.70 -15.79 -2.38
C TYR A 3 25.70 -16.76 -3.02
N ALA A 4 26.66 -17.25 -2.23
CA ALA A 4 27.46 -18.37 -2.67
C ALA A 4 26.55 -19.60 -2.68
N GLU A 5 26.13 -20.06 -3.86
CA GLU A 5 25.51 -21.38 -4.04
C GLU A 5 26.55 -22.44 -3.66
N ARG A 6 26.66 -22.72 -2.37
CA ARG A 6 27.57 -23.74 -1.86
C ARG A 6 26.92 -25.10 -2.09
N GLY A 7 26.98 -25.58 -3.31
CA GLY A 7 26.44 -26.88 -3.65
C GLY A 7 26.89 -27.32 -5.04
N ARG A 8 27.95 -28.12 -5.12
CA ARG A 8 28.00 -29.15 -6.17
C ARG A 8 26.68 -29.89 -6.08
N ARG A 9 25.79 -29.72 -7.07
CA ARG A 9 24.56 -30.50 -7.16
C ARG A 9 24.97 -31.96 -7.03
N ARG A 10 24.45 -32.68 -6.04
CA ARG A 10 24.69 -34.12 -5.88
C ARG A 10 24.01 -34.81 -7.05
N VAL A 11 24.72 -34.93 -8.17
CA VAL A 11 24.24 -35.64 -9.34
C VAL A 11 24.12 -37.10 -8.92
N LYS A 12 22.89 -37.61 -8.86
CA LYS A 12 22.62 -39.02 -8.61
C LYS A 12 23.33 -39.81 -9.71
N GLU A 13 24.23 -40.70 -9.32
CA GLU A 13 24.95 -41.56 -10.26
C GLU A 13 23.92 -42.37 -11.06
N ARG A 14 23.96 -42.21 -12.39
CA ARG A 14 22.95 -42.73 -13.30
C ARG A 14 23.56 -43.76 -14.23
N ASN A 15 22.82 -44.85 -14.45
CA ASN A 15 23.18 -45.85 -15.44
C ASN A 15 23.28 -45.21 -16.85
N PRO A 16 24.41 -45.36 -17.55
CA PRO A 16 24.61 -44.77 -18.88
C PRO A 16 23.63 -45.29 -19.94
N LEU A 17 23.08 -46.50 -19.78
CA LEU A 17 22.15 -47.13 -20.73
C LEU A 17 20.71 -46.61 -20.60
N PHE A 18 20.35 -46.04 -19.45
CA PHE A 18 19.01 -45.52 -19.20
C PHE A 18 19.08 -43.99 -19.08
N ARG A 19 19.10 -43.32 -20.24
CA ARG A 19 18.98 -41.85 -20.36
C ARG A 19 17.63 -41.46 -20.97
N THR A 20 17.03 -40.40 -20.46
CA THR A 20 15.84 -39.72 -20.97
C THR A 20 16.19 -38.25 -21.14
N THR A 21 15.46 -37.56 -22.02
CA THR A 21 15.69 -36.16 -22.40
C THR A 21 15.52 -35.19 -21.23
N ASN A 22 14.58 -35.47 -20.32
CA ASN A 22 14.35 -34.61 -19.16
C ASN A 22 15.55 -34.55 -18.19
N MET A 23 16.48 -35.50 -18.29
CA MET A 23 17.64 -35.56 -17.42
C MET A 23 18.82 -34.72 -17.88
N ASP A 24 18.71 -34.05 -19.02
CA ASP A 24 19.69 -33.06 -19.46
C ASP A 24 19.48 -31.73 -18.71
N TYR A 25 18.23 -31.42 -18.34
CA TYR A 25 17.90 -30.29 -17.49
C TYR A 25 18.48 -30.46 -16.07
N GLY A 26 19.19 -29.44 -15.59
CA GLY A 26 19.83 -29.49 -14.27
C GLY A 26 20.98 -30.51 -14.15
N GLY A 27 21.42 -31.14 -15.24
CA GLY A 27 22.54 -32.08 -15.24
C GLY A 27 23.91 -31.39 -15.17
N LYS A 28 24.02 -30.17 -15.70
CA LYS A 28 25.26 -29.37 -15.72
C LYS A 28 25.32 -28.41 -14.53
N ALA A 29 26.51 -28.23 -13.98
CA ALA A 29 26.75 -27.25 -12.91
C ALA A 29 26.80 -25.83 -13.50
N PRO A 30 26.28 -24.82 -12.78
CA PRO A 30 26.38 -23.44 -13.22
C PRO A 30 27.84 -22.96 -13.23
N THR A 31 28.17 -22.09 -14.17
CA THR A 31 29.50 -21.49 -14.35
C THR A 31 29.43 -19.97 -14.25
N VAL A 32 30.58 -19.32 -14.01
CA VAL A 32 30.67 -17.85 -13.92
C VAL A 32 30.22 -17.15 -15.20
N HIS A 33 30.40 -17.80 -16.36
CA HIS A 33 30.00 -17.26 -17.66
C HIS A 33 28.48 -17.31 -17.90
N GLU A 34 27.74 -18.09 -17.11
CA GLU A 34 26.27 -18.16 -17.16
C GLU A 34 25.62 -17.17 -16.18
N MET A 35 26.38 -16.64 -15.22
CA MET A 35 25.88 -15.70 -14.21
C MET A 35 25.88 -14.26 -14.75
N PRO A 36 24.85 -13.46 -14.43
CA PRO A 36 24.83 -12.05 -14.78
C PRO A 36 25.91 -11.28 -14.00
N THR A 37 26.49 -10.25 -14.63
CA THR A 37 27.50 -9.39 -13.99
C THR A 37 26.92 -8.55 -12.86
N CYS A 38 25.66 -8.11 -13.00
CA CYS A 38 24.91 -7.37 -11.99
C CYS A 38 23.49 -7.94 -11.88
N PHE A 39 22.98 -8.01 -10.65
CA PHE A 39 21.59 -8.38 -10.37
C PHE A 39 20.96 -7.29 -9.50
N HIS A 40 19.84 -6.73 -9.96
CA HIS A 40 19.12 -5.65 -9.30
C HIS A 40 17.78 -6.18 -8.78
N PRO A 41 17.75 -6.81 -7.60
CA PRO A 41 16.49 -7.27 -7.03
C PRO A 41 15.64 -6.08 -6.61
N THR A 42 14.33 -6.17 -6.83
CA THR A 42 13.38 -5.22 -6.25
C THR A 42 13.25 -5.52 -4.76
N PRO A 43 13.60 -4.59 -3.85
CA PRO A 43 13.41 -4.81 -2.42
C PRO A 43 11.92 -4.70 -2.08
N HIS A 44 11.38 -5.74 -1.46
CA HIS A 44 9.99 -5.77 -0.98
C HIS A 44 9.87 -5.51 0.53
N THR A 45 10.97 -5.12 1.20
CA THR A 45 11.02 -4.96 2.66
C THR A 45 9.96 -4.02 3.23
N PHE A 46 9.63 -2.93 2.52
CA PHE A 46 8.54 -2.02 2.89
C PHE A 46 7.16 -2.66 2.74
N SER A 47 6.90 -3.35 1.63
CA SER A 47 5.62 -3.99 1.38
C SER A 47 5.39 -5.20 2.30
N ASP A 48 6.44 -5.96 2.60
CA ASP A 48 6.39 -7.13 3.48
C ASP A 48 5.97 -6.78 4.91
N THR A 49 6.31 -5.58 5.40
CA THR A 49 5.82 -5.12 6.70
C THR A 49 4.34 -4.79 6.65
N LEU A 50 3.88 -4.10 5.60
CA LEU A 50 2.49 -3.69 5.45
C LEU A 50 1.53 -4.86 5.20
N VAL A 51 1.93 -5.85 4.40
CA VAL A 51 1.10 -7.03 4.08
C VAL A 51 0.67 -7.80 5.33
N LYS A 52 1.51 -7.81 6.38
CA LYS A 52 1.19 -8.49 7.66
C LYS A 52 -0.04 -7.91 8.35
N PHE A 53 -0.34 -6.63 8.14
CA PHE A 53 -1.47 -5.96 8.78
C PHE A 53 -2.79 -6.12 8.00
N GLY A 54 -2.74 -6.72 6.80
CA GLY A 54 -3.91 -7.04 5.99
C GLY A 54 -4.58 -5.80 5.38
N MET A 55 -5.87 -5.93 5.07
CA MET A 55 -6.65 -4.86 4.43
C MET A 55 -7.00 -3.76 5.43
N TYR A 56 -6.68 -2.52 5.09
CA TYR A 56 -7.09 -1.35 5.87
C TYR A 56 -8.61 -1.28 5.99
N ARG A 57 -9.10 -0.96 7.20
CA ARG A 57 -10.51 -0.65 7.47
C ARG A 57 -10.60 0.71 8.14
N ASN A 58 -11.47 1.57 7.61
CA ASN A 58 -11.79 2.83 8.24
C ASN A 58 -12.90 2.62 9.27
N SER A 59 -12.63 2.88 10.55
CA SER A 59 -13.60 2.88 11.64
C SER A 59 -13.79 4.27 12.27
N GLY A 60 -13.26 5.32 11.64
CA GLY A 60 -13.42 6.70 12.10
C GLY A 60 -14.82 7.23 11.83
N ILE A 61 -15.35 8.01 12.78
CA ILE A 61 -16.61 8.74 12.61
C ILE A 61 -16.31 10.03 11.84
N ASN A 62 -17.19 10.43 10.92
CA ASN A 62 -17.09 11.73 10.27
C ASN A 62 -17.46 12.83 11.28
N THR A 63 -16.46 13.59 11.72
CA THR A 63 -16.61 14.74 12.63
C THR A 63 -16.47 16.08 11.90
N PHE A 64 -16.47 16.07 10.56
CA PHE A 64 -16.44 17.29 9.80
C PHE A 64 -17.68 18.13 10.09
N THR A 65 -17.49 19.29 10.72
CA THR A 65 -18.56 20.28 10.87
C THR A 65 -18.65 21.09 9.58
N GLU A 66 -19.85 21.19 9.04
CA GLU A 66 -20.14 21.96 7.86
C GLU A 66 -19.78 23.44 8.05
N LYS A 67 -19.01 23.99 7.10
CA LYS A 67 -18.55 25.39 7.12
C LYS A 67 -19.52 26.29 6.36
N SER A 68 -20.82 26.10 6.53
CA SER A 68 -21.74 26.99 5.85
C SER A 68 -21.67 28.37 6.52
N ASP A 69 -21.46 29.41 5.71
CA ASP A 69 -22.08 30.70 6.01
C ASP A 69 -23.59 30.38 6.17
N VAL A 70 -24.41 30.95 7.03
CA VAL A 70 -25.82 30.52 7.27
C VAL A 70 -26.04 29.34 8.26
N THR A 71 -25.27 28.25 8.29
CA THR A 71 -25.50 27.14 9.27
C THR A 71 -24.22 26.50 9.84
N GLY A 72 -23.08 27.17 9.73
CA GLY A 72 -21.79 26.63 10.15
C GLY A 72 -21.61 26.54 11.66
N PRO A 73 -20.45 26.07 12.15
CA PRO A 73 -20.15 25.93 13.58
C PRO A 73 -20.35 27.23 14.37
N ASP A 74 -20.16 28.37 13.71
CA ASP A 74 -20.31 29.71 14.29
C ASP A 74 -21.80 30.18 14.32
N ASN A 75 -22.74 29.28 14.01
CA ASN A 75 -24.14 29.59 13.74
C ASN A 75 -25.13 28.60 14.37
N LEU A 76 -24.68 27.88 15.40
CA LEU A 76 -25.52 26.96 16.15
C LEU A 76 -26.46 27.80 17.04
N ILE A 77 -27.72 27.95 16.61
CA ILE A 77 -28.79 28.49 17.47
C ILE A 77 -28.97 27.49 18.62
N THR A 78 -28.30 27.75 19.74
CA THR A 78 -28.47 26.96 20.96
C THR A 78 -29.66 27.51 21.73
N VAL A 79 -30.34 26.67 22.53
CA VAL A 79 -31.44 27.11 23.41
C VAL A 79 -31.03 28.27 24.34
N PHE A 80 -29.73 28.42 24.60
CA PHE A 80 -29.18 29.46 25.47
C PHE A 80 -28.73 30.72 24.73
N ASP A 81 -28.63 30.69 23.40
CA ASP A 81 -28.24 31.82 22.57
C ASP A 81 -29.10 31.88 21.31
N THR A 82 -30.30 32.40 21.49
CA THR A 82 -31.33 32.54 20.44
C THR A 82 -31.17 33.83 19.63
N TYR A 83 -30.22 34.70 19.99
CA TYR A 83 -29.99 36.00 19.34
C TYR A 83 -28.71 36.04 18.48
N ASN A 84 -27.96 34.94 18.39
CA ASN A 84 -26.81 34.82 17.50
C ASN A 84 -27.26 34.50 16.07
N PHE A 85 -27.88 35.49 15.42
CA PHE A 85 -28.22 35.40 14.01
C PHE A 85 -26.96 35.55 13.15
N HIS A 86 -26.85 34.73 12.10
CA HIS A 86 -25.78 34.84 11.13
C HIS A 86 -25.62 36.27 10.59
N PRO A 87 -24.40 36.78 10.35
CA PRO A 87 -24.19 38.12 9.78
C PRO A 87 -24.90 38.39 8.43
N SER A 88 -25.26 37.33 7.68
CA SER A 88 -26.06 37.48 6.45
C SER A 88 -27.56 37.67 6.69
N TYR A 89 -28.05 37.43 7.91
CA TYR A 89 -29.45 37.63 8.30
C TYR A 89 -29.74 39.12 8.50
N ARG A 90 -30.51 39.70 7.58
CA ARG A 90 -31.02 41.07 7.67
C ARG A 90 -32.46 41.05 8.17
N THR A 91 -32.72 41.68 9.31
CA THR A 91 -34.08 41.80 9.89
C THR A 91 -35.02 42.70 9.09
N GLY A 92 -34.47 43.56 8.21
CA GLY A 92 -35.23 44.57 7.46
C GLY A 92 -35.16 44.43 5.93
N GLY A 93 -34.76 43.28 5.38
CA GLY A 93 -34.64 43.09 3.93
C GLY A 93 -34.18 41.69 3.54
N PRO A 94 -34.02 41.41 2.23
CA PRO A 94 -33.54 40.10 1.79
C PRO A 94 -32.12 39.85 2.33
N SER A 95 -31.88 38.63 2.80
CA SER A 95 -30.56 38.15 3.22
C SER A 95 -29.62 38.12 2.01
N PHE A 96 -28.35 38.48 2.22
CA PHE A 96 -27.35 38.41 1.16
C PHE A 96 -26.68 37.04 1.15
N CYS A 97 -26.49 36.50 -0.05
CA CYS A 97 -25.63 35.36 -0.30
C CYS A 97 -24.55 35.87 -1.25
N GLU A 98 -23.32 36.07 -0.77
CA GLU A 98 -22.15 36.33 -1.63
C GLU A 98 -21.30 35.07 -1.70
#